data_AF-A0A3S1R1R9-F1
#
_entry.id   AF-A0A3S1R1R9-F1
#
_cell.length_a   1.000
_cell.length_b   1.000
_cell.length_c   1.000
_cell.angle_alpha   90.00
_cell.angle_beta   90.00
_cell.angle_gamma   90.00
#
_symmetry.space_group_name_H-M   'P 1'
#
loop_
_entity.id
_entity.type
_entity.pdbx_description
1 polymer ?
#
loop_
_entity_poly.entity_id
_entity_poly.type
_entity_poly.pdbx_seq_one_letter_code
_entity_poly.pdbx_strand_id
1 'polypeptide(L)'
;MCHKEVRKLSQALTLRYDKVLFILEPTEFAKSAAGSKVLVCDYPDGRLEIVHDGIALPAVNRCEIVEQKRLDEVLTWIADRQDEREVHRSRHAPRRTGQDNHMFGIPDGAVSNGYQKHKPGRRADFMNDPKVIAKREKALAKIEAFERMLAAE
;
A
#
# COMPACT_ATOMS: atom_id res chain seq x y z
N MET A 1 -7.92 -14.31 11.45
CA MET A 1 -6.78 -15.23 11.22
C MET A 1 -5.57 -14.36 10.89
N CYS A 2 -4.47 -14.47 11.66
CA CYS A 2 -3.24 -13.68 11.44
C CYS A 2 -2.15 -14.54 10.80
N HIS A 3 -1.21 -13.91 10.08
CA HIS A 3 0.02 -14.55 9.62
C HIS A 3 1.01 -14.60 10.77
N LYS A 4 1.66 -15.74 10.99
CA LYS A 4 2.60 -15.96 12.09
C LYS A 4 3.95 -16.34 11.54
N GLU A 5 4.99 -15.61 11.94
CA GLU A 5 6.37 -15.93 11.58
C GLU A 5 7.25 -15.97 12.84
N VAL A 6 8.10 -16.99 12.95
CA VAL A 6 9.04 -17.09 14.06
C VAL A 6 10.33 -16.37 13.70
N ARG A 7 10.75 -15.43 14.55
CA ARG A 7 12.00 -14.66 14.39
C ARG A 7 12.85 -14.76 15.66
N LYS A 8 14.16 -14.65 15.50
CA LYS A 8 15.07 -14.57 16.65
C LYS A 8 15.15 -13.11 17.11
N LEU A 9 14.90 -12.88 18.40
CA LEU A 9 15.15 -11.60 19.04
C LEU A 9 16.65 -11.47 19.33
N SER A 10 17.26 -10.36 18.93
CA SER A 10 18.68 -10.12 19.20
C SER A 10 18.91 -9.79 20.68
N GLN A 11 20.18 -9.85 21.12
CA GLN A 11 20.56 -9.42 22.46
C GLN A 11 20.33 -7.91 22.70
N ALA A 12 20.28 -7.12 21.62
CA ALA A 12 19.96 -5.69 21.66
C ALA A 12 18.45 -5.41 21.60
N LEU A 13 17.60 -6.42 21.83
CA LEU A 13 16.14 -6.31 21.75
C LEU A 13 15.63 -5.85 20.39
N THR A 14 16.32 -6.25 19.32
CA THR A 14 15.95 -5.92 17.94
C THR A 14 15.61 -7.17 17.13
N LEU A 15 14.65 -7.05 16.21
CA LEU A 15 14.33 -8.10 15.25
C LEU A 15 13.96 -7.50 13.90
N ARG A 16 14.18 -8.27 12.83
CA ARG A 16 13.83 -7.86 11.47
C ARG A 16 12.65 -8.66 10.95
N TYR A 17 11.62 -7.96 10.46
CA TYR A 17 10.47 -8.55 9.79
C TYR A 17 10.09 -7.71 8.57
N ASP A 18 9.81 -8.37 7.44
CA ASP A 18 9.53 -7.72 6.15
C ASP A 18 10.49 -6.57 5.78
N LYS A 19 11.78 -6.77 6.02
CA LYS A 19 12.89 -5.80 5.89
C LYS A 19 12.88 -4.61 6.86
N VAL A 20 11.84 -4.44 7.68
CA VAL A 20 11.76 -3.44 8.75
C VAL A 20 12.44 -3.95 10.02
N LEU A 21 13.20 -3.08 10.67
CA LEU A 21 13.83 -3.36 11.97
C LEU A 21 12.91 -2.86 13.08
N PHE A 22 12.54 -3.76 13.99
CA PHE A 22 11.79 -3.49 15.20
C PHE A 22 12.74 -3.42 16.38
N ILE A 23 12.57 -2.40 17.21
CA ILE A 23 13.29 -2.23 18.47
C ILE A 23 12.24 -2.40 19.57
N LEU A 24 12.44 -3.34 20.49
CA LEU A 24 11.53 -3.56 21.61
C LEU A 24 11.91 -2.66 22.78
N GLU A 25 10.90 -2.26 23.54
CA GLU A 25 11.12 -1.52 24.78
C GLU A 25 11.81 -2.44 25.82
N PRO A 26 12.82 -1.95 26.57
CA PRO A 26 13.60 -2.75 27.50
C PRO A 26 12.84 -3.06 28.80
N THR A 27 11.70 -3.73 28.68
CA THR A 27 10.94 -4.30 29.80
C THR A 27 11.60 -5.57 30.32
N GLU A 28 11.31 -5.96 31.57
CA GLU A 28 11.86 -7.20 32.16
C GLU A 28 11.52 -8.44 31.32
N PHE A 29 10.29 -8.50 30.78
CA PHE A 29 9.88 -9.56 29.87
C PHE A 29 10.68 -9.56 28.56
N ALA A 30 10.86 -8.41 27.93
CA ALA A 30 11.65 -8.32 26.70
C ALA A 30 13.13 -8.68 26.92
N LYS A 31 13.73 -8.25 28.04
CA LYS A 31 15.09 -8.64 28.42
C LYS A 31 15.23 -10.14 28.62
N SER A 32 14.26 -10.78 29.27
CA SER A 32 14.26 -12.24 29.44
C SER A 32 14.12 -13.00 28.12
N ALA A 33 13.44 -12.40 27.14
CA ALA A 33 13.26 -12.92 25.79
C ALA A 33 14.49 -12.72 24.88
N ALA A 34 15.52 -11.98 25.32
CA ALA A 34 16.67 -11.65 24.50
C ALA A 34 17.44 -12.90 24.06
N GLY A 35 17.68 -13.05 22.75
CA GLY A 35 18.32 -14.24 22.18
C GLY A 35 17.37 -15.40 21.89
N SER A 36 16.12 -15.33 22.34
CA SER A 36 15.10 -16.36 22.14
C SER A 36 14.33 -16.19 20.82
N LYS A 37 13.55 -17.21 20.45
CA LYS A 37 12.63 -17.16 19.32
C LYS A 37 11.31 -16.54 19.76
N VAL A 38 10.89 -15.48 19.08
CA VAL A 38 9.62 -14.78 19.28
C VAL A 38 8.71 -14.99 18.07
N LEU A 39 7.41 -14.88 18.30
CA LEU A 39 6.37 -14.93 17.27
C LEU A 39 6.01 -13.52 16.83
N VAL A 40 6.15 -13.25 15.53
CA VAL A 40 5.63 -12.05 14.89
C VAL A 40 4.27 -12.40 14.31
N CYS A 41 3.22 -11.77 14.84
CA CYS A 41 1.84 -11.92 14.40
C CYS A 41 1.45 -10.70 13.55
N ASP A 42 1.27 -10.92 12.26
CA ASP A 42 0.89 -9.92 11.27
C ASP A 42 -0.60 -10.08 10.95
N TYR A 43 -1.39 -9.09 11.34
CA TYR A 43 -2.84 -9.13 11.23
C TYR A 43 -3.32 -8.46 9.93
N PRO A 44 -4.46 -8.93 9.37
CA PRO A 44 -4.99 -8.38 8.14
C PRO A 44 -5.48 -6.93 8.27
N ASP A 45 -5.70 -6.41 9.49
CA ASP A 45 -6.04 -5.02 9.79
C ASP A 45 -4.83 -4.08 9.82
N GLY A 46 -3.62 -4.59 9.60
CA GLY A 46 -2.38 -3.80 9.60
C GLY A 46 -1.61 -3.84 10.92
N ARG A 47 -2.22 -4.35 12.00
CA ARG A 47 -1.54 -4.52 13.29
C ARG A 47 -0.44 -5.55 13.19
N LEU A 48 0.64 -5.30 13.91
CA LEU A 48 1.73 -6.25 14.07
C LEU A 48 2.07 -6.37 15.56
N GLU A 49 2.07 -7.61 16.05
CA GLU A 49 2.37 -7.92 17.44
C GLU A 49 3.58 -8.85 17.51
N ILE A 50 4.45 -8.60 18.48
CA ILE A 50 5.60 -9.44 18.79
C ILE A 50 5.28 -10.13 20.10
N VAL A 51 5.27 -11.46 20.12
CA VAL A 51 4.81 -12.27 21.25
C VAL A 51 5.91 -13.24 21.66
N HIS A 52 6.19 -13.32 22.96
CA HIS A 52 7.03 -14.33 23.59
C HIS A 52 6.23 -15.02 24.70
N ASP A 53 6.15 -16.36 24.67
CA ASP A 53 5.41 -17.15 25.66
C ASP A 53 3.98 -16.65 25.98
N GLY A 54 3.28 -16.17 24.95
CA GLY A 54 1.91 -15.64 25.09
C GLY A 54 1.83 -14.20 25.59
N ILE A 55 2.95 -13.55 25.90
CA ILE A 55 3.02 -12.15 26.32
C ILE A 55 3.43 -11.28 25.12
N ALA A 56 2.64 -10.24 24.85
CA ALA A 56 2.98 -9.24 23.85
C ALA A 56 4.12 -8.35 24.36
N LEU A 57 5.19 -8.25 23.56
CA LEU A 57 6.34 -7.39 23.83
C LEU A 57 6.14 -6.05 23.12
N PRO A 58 6.13 -4.92 23.84
CA PRO A 58 5.94 -3.61 23.24
C PRO A 58 7.14 -3.21 22.37
N ALA A 59 6.85 -2.70 21.18
CA ALA A 59 7.84 -2.09 20.28
C ALA A 59 7.91 -0.58 20.53
N VAL A 60 9.12 -0.02 20.38
CA VAL A 60 9.35 1.43 20.48
C VAL A 60 8.77 2.09 19.24
N ASN A 61 7.80 2.98 19.45
CA ASN A 61 7.26 3.84 18.39
C ASN A 61 8.22 5.00 18.14
N ARG A 62 8.21 5.56 16.92
CA ARG A 62 8.97 6.78 16.59
C ARG A 62 8.52 7.87 17.57
N CYS A 63 9.45 8.38 18.37
CA CYS A 63 9.18 9.49 19.28
C CYS A 63 8.96 10.78 18.48
N GLU A 64 8.11 11.67 19.00
CA GLU A 64 7.98 13.02 18.50
C GLU A 64 9.31 13.78 18.68
N ILE A 65 9.70 14.52 17.65
CA ILE A 65 10.89 15.38 17.72
C ILE A 65 10.51 16.58 18.60
N VAL A 66 11.04 16.60 19.83
CA VAL A 66 10.86 17.72 20.75
C VAL A 66 11.81 18.86 20.36
N GLU A 67 11.32 20.11 20.40
CA GLU A 67 12.09 21.31 20.07
C GLU A 67 13.38 21.43 20.93
N GLN A 68 14.51 21.51 20.24
CA GLN A 68 15.87 21.67 20.73
C GLN A 68 16.53 22.82 19.98
N LYS A 69 16.58 24.01 20.59
CA LYS A 69 17.05 25.29 20.00
C LYS A 69 18.32 25.26 19.14
N ARG A 70 19.21 24.29 19.34
CA ARG A 70 20.51 24.18 18.63
C ARG A 70 20.53 23.06 17.59
N LEU A 71 19.55 22.16 17.62
CA LEU A 71 19.49 20.96 16.78
C LEU A 71 18.26 20.92 15.89
N ASP A 72 17.30 21.84 16.06
CA ASP A 72 16.04 21.86 15.30
C ASP A 72 16.24 21.81 13.78
N GLU A 73 17.13 22.64 13.24
CA GLU A 73 17.43 22.67 11.81
C GLU A 73 18.00 21.32 11.32
N VAL A 74 18.90 20.72 12.11
CA VAL A 74 19.54 19.44 11.78
C VAL A 74 18.54 18.29 11.90
N LEU A 75 17.70 18.29 12.92
CA LEU A 75 16.69 17.25 13.14
C LEU A 75 15.60 17.30 12.06
N THR A 76 15.19 18.51 11.65
CA THR A 76 14.27 18.69 10.51
C THR A 76 14.89 18.14 9.23
N TRP A 77 16.14 18.51 8.94
CA TRP A 77 16.85 17.98 7.77
C TRP A 77 17.01 16.44 7.81
N ILE A 78 17.27 15.86 8.98
CA ILE A 78 17.33 14.39 9.14
C ILE A 78 15.96 13.76 8.89
N ALA A 79 14.88 14.37 9.37
CA ALA A 79 13.52 13.88 9.18
C ALA A 79 13.15 13.86 7.69
N ASP A 80 13.34 14.97 6.98
CA ASP A 80 13.12 15.07 5.53
C ASP A 80 13.91 13.99 4.78
N ARG A 81 15.19 13.84 5.14
CA ARG A 81 16.06 12.85 4.52
C ARG A 81 15.70 11.41 4.86
N GLN A 82 15.01 11.16 5.97
CA GLN A 82 14.47 9.84 6.31
C GLN A 82 13.19 9.55 5.55
N ASP A 83 12.36 10.56 5.30
CA ASP A 83 11.09 10.42 4.57
C ASP A 83 11.33 10.21 3.06
N GLU A 84 12.41 10.77 2.51
CA GLU A 84 12.85 10.49 1.14
C GLU A 84 13.36 9.04 0.92
N ARG A 85 13.66 8.30 1.99
CA ARG A 85 14.21 6.94 1.84
C ARG A 85 13.13 5.98 1.36
N GLU A 86 13.36 5.43 0.18
CA GLU A 86 12.52 4.36 -0.35
C GLU A 86 12.59 3.11 0.55
N VAL A 87 11.47 2.80 1.21
CA VAL A 87 11.35 1.61 2.05
C VAL A 87 10.92 0.44 1.18
N HIS A 88 11.88 -0.38 0.77
CA HIS A 88 11.57 -1.62 0.07
C HIS A 88 11.26 -2.75 1.04
N ARG A 89 10.13 -3.42 0.81
CA ARG A 89 9.71 -4.63 1.53
C ARG A 89 10.23 -5.92 0.90
N SER A 90 10.05 -7.04 1.61
CA SER A 90 10.28 -8.37 1.07
C SER A 90 9.08 -8.82 0.22
N ARG A 91 9.33 -9.72 -0.75
CA ARG A 91 8.27 -10.35 -1.55
C ARG A 91 7.61 -11.56 -0.86
N HIS A 92 8.15 -11.98 0.29
CA HIS A 92 7.74 -13.20 1.00
C HIS A 92 6.70 -12.93 2.09
N ALA A 93 6.59 -11.69 2.56
CA ALA A 93 5.58 -11.31 3.55
C ALA A 93 4.18 -11.16 2.92
N PRO A 94 3.10 -11.26 3.72
CA PRO A 94 1.72 -11.13 3.25
C PRO A 94 1.47 -9.83 2.46
N ARG A 95 0.64 -9.90 1.41
CA ARG A 95 0.25 -8.69 0.66
C ARG A 95 -0.68 -7.82 1.50
N ARG A 96 -0.46 -6.50 1.47
CA ARG A 96 -1.18 -5.49 2.25
C ARG A 96 -2.10 -4.61 1.39
N THR A 97 -2.53 -5.11 0.23
CA THR A 97 -3.26 -4.36 -0.81
C THR A 97 -4.69 -3.94 -0.42
N GLY A 98 -5.04 -3.89 0.87
CA GLY A 98 -6.30 -3.35 1.35
C GLY A 98 -6.24 -2.91 2.81
N GLN A 99 -5.03 -2.74 3.34
CA GLN A 99 -4.81 -2.21 4.67
C GLN A 99 -4.60 -0.70 4.53
N ASP A 100 -5.28 0.05 5.39
CA ASP A 100 -5.32 1.52 5.47
C ASP A 100 -4.46 2.06 6.63
N ASN A 101 -4.19 1.24 7.65
CA ASN A 101 -3.45 1.64 8.84
C ASN A 101 -2.30 0.69 9.17
N HIS A 102 -1.26 0.67 8.32
CA HIS A 102 -0.07 -0.15 8.56
C HIS A 102 1.24 0.66 8.58
N MET A 103 2.20 0.22 9.40
CA MET A 103 3.48 0.92 9.64
C MET A 103 4.51 0.81 8.50
N PHE A 104 4.27 -0.01 7.49
CA PHE A 104 5.18 -0.21 6.36
C PHE A 104 4.85 0.89 5.34
N GLY A 105 5.74 1.84 5.02
CA GLY A 105 5.47 3.02 4.17
C GLY A 105 5.07 2.74 2.70
N ILE A 106 4.06 1.90 2.50
CA ILE A 106 3.45 1.49 1.24
C ILE A 106 2.17 2.33 1.12
N PRO A 107 1.86 2.89 -0.06
CA PRO A 107 0.56 3.49 -0.28
C PRO A 107 -0.52 2.41 -0.14
N ASP A 108 -1.65 2.77 0.47
CA ASP A 108 -2.80 1.88 0.63
C ASP A 108 -3.06 1.11 -0.67
N GLY A 109 -3.41 -0.16 -0.56
CA GLY A 109 -3.59 -1.00 -1.74
C GLY A 109 -4.60 -0.50 -2.77
N ALA A 110 -5.55 0.32 -2.32
CA ALA A 110 -6.48 1.01 -3.20
C ALA A 110 -5.79 2.04 -4.13
N VAL A 111 -4.74 2.71 -3.65
CA VAL A 111 -3.94 3.68 -4.42
C VAL A 111 -2.73 3.04 -5.11
N SER A 112 -2.06 2.05 -4.49
CA SER A 112 -0.81 1.48 -5.03
C SER A 112 -0.99 0.61 -6.27
N ASN A 113 -2.17 -0.02 -6.47
CA ASN A 113 -2.41 -0.81 -7.69
C ASN A 113 -2.73 0.06 -8.92
N GLY A 114 -2.81 1.39 -8.78
CA GLY A 114 -3.26 2.30 -9.84
C GLY A 114 -4.67 1.97 -10.36
N TYR A 115 -5.42 1.12 -9.65
CA TYR A 115 -6.71 0.62 -10.08
C TYR A 115 -7.77 1.69 -9.79
N GLN A 116 -7.88 2.65 -10.70
CA GLN A 116 -9.05 3.51 -10.74
C GLN A 116 -10.25 2.67 -11.19
N LYS A 117 -11.13 2.35 -10.24
CA LYS A 117 -12.43 1.75 -10.56
C LYS A 117 -13.21 2.76 -11.40
N HIS A 118 -13.09 2.66 -12.72
CA HIS A 118 -13.97 3.39 -13.61
C HIS A 118 -15.39 2.93 -13.29
N LYS A 119 -16.21 3.81 -12.72
CA LYS A 119 -17.65 3.61 -12.79
C LYS A 119 -17.94 3.50 -14.28
N PRO A 120 -18.49 2.39 -14.79
CA PRO A 120 -19.01 2.40 -16.14
C PRO A 120 -19.97 3.59 -16.18
N GLY A 121 -19.60 4.63 -16.93
CA GLY A 121 -20.49 5.75 -17.14
C GLY A 121 -21.84 5.22 -17.61
N ARG A 122 -22.92 5.99 -17.47
CA ARG A 122 -24.16 5.66 -18.20
C ARG A 122 -23.74 5.39 -19.64
N ARG A 123 -23.82 4.12 -20.07
CA ARG A 123 -23.64 3.78 -21.48
C ARG A 123 -24.62 4.69 -22.21
N ALA A 124 -24.12 5.51 -23.12
CA ALA A 124 -25.03 6.18 -24.04
C ALA A 124 -25.85 5.09 -24.71
N ASP A 125 -27.18 5.23 -24.70
CA ASP A 125 -28.05 4.29 -25.37
C ASP A 125 -27.58 4.17 -26.83
N PHE A 126 -27.63 2.97 -27.41
CA PHE A 126 -27.09 2.70 -28.75
C PHE A 126 -27.56 3.71 -29.83
N MET A 127 -28.74 4.29 -29.66
CA MET A 127 -29.32 5.30 -30.56
C MET A 127 -28.69 6.71 -30.41
N ASN A 128 -28.10 7.01 -29.26
CA ASN A 128 -27.50 8.31 -28.91
C ASN A 128 -25.96 8.26 -28.82
N ASP A 129 -25.33 7.12 -29.13
CA ASP A 129 -23.87 7.01 -29.17
C ASP A 129 -23.32 7.74 -30.41
N PRO A 130 -22.45 8.76 -30.24
CA PRO A 130 -21.90 9.54 -31.36
C PRO A 130 -21.17 8.67 -32.39
N LYS A 131 -20.55 7.55 -31.97
CA LYS A 131 -19.88 6.63 -32.89
C LYS A 131 -20.87 5.87 -33.77
N VAL A 132 -22.03 5.53 -33.22
CA VAL A 132 -23.10 4.81 -33.95
C VAL A 132 -23.78 5.75 -34.93
N ILE A 133 -24.05 7.00 -34.52
CA ILE A 133 -24.63 8.04 -35.38
C ILE A 133 -23.75 8.28 -36.61
N ALA A 134 -22.45 8.56 -36.41
CA ALA A 134 -21.51 8.80 -37.51
C ALA A 134 -21.41 7.62 -38.49
N LYS A 135 -21.48 6.37 -37.98
CA LYS A 135 -21.47 5.18 -38.82
C LYS A 135 -22.74 5.05 -39.65
N ARG A 136 -23.89 5.42 -39.09
CA ARG A 136 -25.20 5.39 -39.75
C ARG A 136 -25.29 6.46 -40.85
N GLU A 137 -24.84 7.67 -40.57
CA GLU A 137 -24.75 8.75 -41.57
C GLU A 137 -23.84 8.36 -42.74
N LYS A 138 -22.69 7.76 -42.47
CA LYS A 138 -21.78 7.28 -43.52
C LYS A 138 -22.42 6.18 -44.38
N ALA A 139 -23.26 5.32 -43.79
CA ALA A 139 -23.98 4.30 -44.53
C ALA A 139 -25.09 4.92 -45.40
N LEU A 140 -25.84 5.88 -44.87
CA LEU A 140 -26.88 6.60 -45.61
C LEU A 140 -26.27 7.39 -46.78
N ALA A 141 -25.15 8.07 -46.57
CA ALA A 141 -24.44 8.79 -47.64
C ALA A 141 -23.96 7.84 -48.75
N LYS A 142 -23.59 6.60 -48.43
CA LYS A 142 -23.25 5.59 -49.44
C LYS A 142 -24.47 5.12 -50.22
N ILE A 143 -25.60 4.93 -49.56
CA ILE A 143 -26.85 4.54 -50.21
C ILE A 143 -27.31 5.66 -51.14
N GLU A 144 -27.33 6.91 -50.65
CA GLU A 144 -27.72 8.06 -51.45
C GLU A 144 -26.77 8.27 -52.64
N ALA A 145 -25.46 8.10 -52.47
CA ALA A 145 -24.51 8.16 -53.57
C ALA A 145 -24.77 7.06 -54.61
N PHE A 146 -25.12 5.85 -54.17
CA PHE A 146 -25.47 4.75 -55.07
C PHE A 146 -26.77 5.01 -55.82
N GLU A 147 -27.82 5.49 -55.14
CA GLU A 147 -29.10 5.86 -55.76
C GLU A 147 -28.93 7.00 -56.78
N ARG A 148 -28.09 8.01 -56.49
CA ARG A 148 -27.77 9.08 -57.44
C ARG A 148 -27.02 8.57 -58.67
N MET A 149 -26.17 7.56 -58.54
CA MET A 149 -25.51 6.93 -59.70
C MET A 149 -26.50 6.16 -60.56
N LEU A 150 -27.49 5.50 -59.94
CA LEU A 150 -28.50 4.70 -60.62
C LEU A 150 -29.58 5.56 -61.30
N ALA A 151 -29.81 6.78 -60.82
CA ALA A 151 -30.72 7.76 -61.43
C ALA A 151 -30.05 8.63 -62.51
N ALA A 152 -28.73 8.48 -62.73
CA ALA A 152 -27.95 9.20 -63.73
C ALA A 152 -27.64 8.34 -64.98
N GLU A 153 -28.23 7.15 -65.07
CA GLU A 153 -28.23 6.24 -66.22
C GLU A 153 -29.58 6.32 -66.95
#